data_AF-A0A4R3MP93-F1
#
_entry.id   AF-A0A4R3MP93-F1
#
_cell.length_a   1.000
_cell.length_b   1.000
_cell.length_c   1.000
_cell.angle_alpha   90.00
_cell.angle_beta   90.00
_cell.angle_gamma   90.00
#
_symmetry.space_group_name_H-M   'P 1'
#
loop_
_entity.id
_entity.type
_entity.pdbx_description
1 polymer ?
#
loop_
_entity_poly.entity_id
_entity_poly.type
_entity_poly.pdbx_seq_one_letter_code
_entity_poly.pdbx_strand_id
1 'polypeptide(L)'
;MQKDSIKQSLILLATYAKETVEKPERAKIIEKNVQIVNSYLDKAGVTNVEIQSDVDNRYVLNYRNMGMDERIELLLEGSSKRILSR
;
A
#
# COMPACT_ATOMS: atom_id res chain seq x y z
N MET A 1 4.02 5.66 -16.91
CA MET A 1 2.57 5.92 -16.73
C MET A 1 1.89 4.80 -15.94
N GLN A 2 1.59 3.61 -16.47
CA GLN A 2 0.85 2.57 -15.71
C GLN A 2 1.61 2.02 -14.48
N LYS A 3 2.92 1.81 -14.58
CA LYS A 3 3.77 1.37 -13.45
C LYS A 3 3.80 2.39 -12.29
N ASP A 4 3.73 3.68 -12.60
CA ASP A 4 3.73 4.74 -11.59
C ASP A 4 2.41 4.77 -10.81
N SER A 5 1.29 4.50 -11.51
CA SER A 5 -0.05 4.41 -10.91
C SER A 5 -0.21 3.18 -10.00
N ILE A 6 0.39 2.03 -10.35
CA ILE A 6 0.44 0.84 -9.48
C ILE A 6 1.18 1.17 -8.18
N LYS A 7 2.38 1.77 -8.29
CA LYS A 7 3.19 2.13 -7.12
C LYS A 7 2.47 3.11 -6.20
N GLN A 8 1.82 4.13 -6.76
CA GLN A 8 1.02 5.08 -5.98
C GLN A 8 -0.15 4.39 -5.25
N SER A 9 -0.80 3.44 -5.91
CA SER A 9 -1.89 2.65 -5.32
C SER A 9 -1.41 1.78 -4.15
N LEU A 10 -0.25 1.13 -4.31
CA LEU A 10 0.38 0.34 -3.24
C LEU A 10 0.78 1.22 -2.04
N ILE A 11 1.40 2.38 -2.30
CA ILE A 11 1.73 3.35 -1.24
C ILE A 11 0.47 3.85 -0.51
N LEU A 12 -0.63 4.00 -1.24
CA LEU A 12 -1.91 4.40 -0.66
C LEU A 12 -2.46 3.32 0.28
N LEU A 13 -2.38 2.05 -0.09
CA LEU A 13 -2.75 0.95 0.81
C LEU A 13 -1.92 0.93 2.10
N ALA A 14 -0.60 1.14 2.01
CA ALA A 14 0.26 1.24 3.20
C ALA A 14 -0.14 2.42 4.10
N THR A 15 -0.51 3.55 3.49
CA THR A 15 -0.99 4.73 4.21
C THR A 15 -2.32 4.42 4.93
N TYR A 16 -3.23 3.70 4.28
CA TYR A 16 -4.50 3.27 4.88
C TYR A 16 -4.31 2.28 6.03
N ALA A 17 -3.35 1.36 5.92
CA ALA A 17 -3.01 0.46 7.02
C ALA A 17 -2.58 1.26 8.27
N LYS A 18 -1.67 2.25 8.09
CA LYS A 18 -1.26 3.17 9.15
C LYS A 18 -2.44 3.96 9.73
N GLU A 19 -3.23 4.61 8.87
CA GLU A 19 -4.35 5.45 9.31
C GLU A 19 -5.43 4.66 10.03
N THR A 20 -5.67 3.40 9.68
CA THR A 20 -6.67 2.57 10.37
C THR A 20 -6.27 2.29 11.82
N VAL A 21 -4.97 2.13 12.08
CA VAL A 21 -4.42 1.95 13.43
C VAL A 21 -4.44 3.27 14.20
N GLU A 22 -4.06 4.38 13.57
CA GLU A 22 -3.98 5.70 14.23
C GLU A 22 -5.35 6.38 14.44
N LYS A 23 -6.34 6.09 13.57
CA LYS A 23 -7.64 6.77 13.51
C LYS A 23 -8.77 5.76 13.32
N PRO A 24 -9.08 4.97 14.35
CA PRO A 24 -10.10 3.92 14.26
C PRO A 24 -11.50 4.46 13.89
N GLU A 25 -11.79 5.72 14.19
CA GLU A 25 -13.05 6.39 13.80
C GLU A 25 -13.23 6.52 12.28
N ARG A 26 -12.13 6.44 11.51
CA ARG A 26 -12.13 6.49 10.04
C ARG A 26 -12.15 5.12 9.37
N ALA A 27 -12.09 4.02 10.14
CA ALA A 27 -11.92 2.66 9.63
C ALA A 27 -12.92 2.29 8.52
N LYS A 28 -14.21 2.64 8.68
CA LYS A 28 -15.25 2.35 7.66
C LYS A 28 -14.99 3.04 6.31
N ILE A 29 -14.52 4.28 6.33
CA ILE A 29 -14.21 5.03 5.11
C ILE A 29 -12.94 4.47 4.47
N ILE A 30 -11.94 4.14 5.29
CA ILE A 30 -10.68 3.55 4.84
C ILE A 30 -10.94 2.19 4.18
N GLU A 31 -11.75 1.33 4.79
CA GLU A 31 -12.12 0.01 4.24
C GLU A 31 -12.73 0.12 2.84
N LYS A 32 -13.66 1.05 2.64
CA LYS A 32 -14.24 1.32 1.32
C LYS A 32 -13.18 1.76 0.31
N ASN A 33 -12.26 2.63 0.71
CA ASN A 33 -11.18 3.09 -0.18
C ASN A 33 -10.19 1.96 -0.51
N VAL A 34 -9.87 1.10 0.46
CA VAL A 34 -9.04 -0.09 0.25
C VAL A 34 -9.67 -1.00 -0.82
N GLN A 35 -10.98 -1.23 -0.77
CA GLN A 35 -11.68 -2.03 -1.80
C GLN A 35 -11.56 -1.42 -3.20
N ILE A 36 -11.67 -0.10 -3.32
CA ILE A 36 -11.52 0.61 -4.60
C ILE A 36 -10.09 0.45 -5.14
N VAL A 37 -9.09 0.62 -4.28
CA VAL A 37 -7.67 0.50 -4.66
C VAL A 37 -7.34 -0.95 -5.05
N ASN A 38 -7.82 -1.94 -4.31
CA ASN A 38 -7.64 -3.35 -4.64
C ASN A 38 -8.28 -3.68 -6.00
N SER A 39 -9.49 -3.20 -6.27
CA SER A 39 -10.14 -3.39 -7.57
C SER A 39 -9.34 -2.78 -8.74
N TYR A 40 -8.67 -1.65 -8.52
CA TYR A 40 -7.76 -1.06 -9.50
C TYR A 40 -6.51 -1.92 -9.72
N LEU A 41 -5.89 -2.41 -8.64
CA LEU A 41 -4.71 -3.26 -8.68
C LEU A 41 -5.00 -4.60 -9.38
N ASP A 42 -6.14 -5.23 -9.07
CA ASP A 42 -6.58 -6.47 -9.72
C ASP A 42 -6.70 -6.30 -11.24
N LYS A 43 -7.33 -5.21 -11.70
CA LYS A 43 -7.45 -4.87 -13.12
C LYS A 43 -6.11 -4.59 -13.79
N ALA A 44 -5.12 -4.16 -13.02
CA ALA A 44 -3.76 -3.93 -13.49
C ALA A 44 -2.90 -5.22 -13.48
N GLY A 45 -3.45 -6.36 -13.07
CA GLY A 45 -2.73 -7.63 -12.98
C GLY A 45 -1.84 -7.75 -11.75
N VAL A 46 -2.11 -6.95 -10.72
CA VAL A 46 -1.44 -7.01 -9.43
C VAL A 46 -2.25 -7.89 -8.48
N THR A 47 -1.59 -8.84 -7.83
CA THR A 47 -2.21 -9.85 -6.94
C THR A 47 -1.33 -10.09 -5.73
N ASN A 48 -1.83 -10.84 -4.73
CA ASN A 48 -1.10 -11.24 -3.53
C ASN A 48 -0.43 -10.05 -2.81
N VAL A 49 -1.16 -8.93 -2.67
CA VAL A 49 -0.65 -7.75 -1.97
C VAL A 49 -0.66 -8.02 -0.46
N GLU A 50 0.53 -8.12 0.12
CA GLU A 50 0.75 -8.25 1.55
C GLU A 50 1.46 -7.01 2.08
N ILE A 51 0.95 -6.45 3.17
CA ILE A 51 1.51 -5.27 3.83
C ILE A 51 1.95 -5.67 5.23
N GLN A 52 3.25 -5.53 5.48
CA GLN A 52 3.85 -5.75 6.78
C GLN A 52 4.33 -4.42 7.32
N SER A 53 4.06 -4.14 8.60
CA SER A 53 4.59 -2.98 9.30
C SER A 53 5.48 -3.45 10.44
N ASP A 54 6.67 -2.86 10.55
CA ASP A 54 7.58 -3.09 11.68
C ASP A 54 7.51 -1.91 12.68
N VAL A 55 8.24 -2.04 13.79
CA VAL A 55 8.55 -0.93 14.69
C VAL A 55 9.29 0.15 13.88
N ASP A 56 9.01 1.44 14.15
CA ASP A 56 9.57 2.61 13.46
C ASP A 56 8.93 3.02 12.11
N ASN A 57 7.62 2.84 11.93
CA ASN A 57 6.88 3.32 10.74
C ASN A 57 7.39 2.77 9.40
N ARG A 58 8.10 1.65 9.42
CA ARG A 58 8.58 0.97 8.22
C ARG A 58 7.51 0.01 7.71
N TYR A 59 7.17 0.14 6.43
CA TYR A 59 6.18 -0.69 5.75
C TYR A 59 6.84 -1.44 4.59
N VAL A 60 6.63 -2.74 4.53
CA VAL A 60 7.08 -3.62 3.45
C VAL A 60 5.84 -4.12 2.73
N LEU A 61 5.79 -3.89 1.42
CA LEU A 61 4.73 -4.34 0.53
C LEU A 61 5.30 -5.40 -0.39
N ASN A 62 4.81 -6.63 -0.25
CA ASN A 62 5.09 -7.71 -1.18
C ASN A 62 3.87 -7.87 -2.09
N TYR A 63 4.08 -7.98 -3.39
CA TYR A 63 2.99 -8.16 -4.35
C TYR A 63 3.49 -8.87 -5.59
N ARG A 64 2.56 -9.47 -6.34
CA ARG A 64 2.85 -10.07 -7.64
C ARG A 64 2.27 -9.20 -8.74
N ASN A 65 3.08 -8.81 -9.72
CA ASN A 65 2.67 -7.99 -10.85
C ASN A 65 3.03 -8.69 -12.16
N MET A 66 2.02 -9.00 -12.98
CA MET A 66 2.21 -9.74 -14.24
C MET A 66 3.01 -11.05 -14.08
N GLY A 67 2.83 -11.74 -12.95
CA GLY A 67 3.52 -13.00 -12.64
C GLY A 67 4.92 -12.85 -12.02
N MET A 68 5.42 -11.63 -11.83
CA MET A 68 6.69 -11.38 -11.14
C MET A 68 6.44 -10.93 -9.71
N ASP A 69 7.19 -11.51 -8.76
CA ASP A 69 7.16 -11.06 -7.38
C ASP A 69 7.97 -9.75 -7.25
N GLU A 70 7.34 -8.72 -6.69
CA GLU A 70 7.88 -7.38 -6.50
C GLU A 70 7.77 -6.98 -5.02
N ARG A 71 8.63 -6.05 -4.61
CA ARG A 71 8.70 -5.55 -3.23
C ARG A 71 8.91 -4.05 -3.22
N ILE A 72 8.17 -3.35 -2.36
CA ILE A 72 8.40 -1.94 -2.05
C ILE A 72 8.59 -1.78 -0.56
N GLU A 73 9.63 -1.04 -0.18
CA GLU A 73 9.85 -0.63 1.20
C GLU A 73 9.60 0.86 1.36
N LEU A 74 8.83 1.22 2.38
CA LEU A 74 8.40 2.58 2.66
C LEU A 74 8.70 2.94 4.11
N LEU A 75 9.00 4.21 4.34
CA LEU A 75 8.99 4.83 5.64
C LEU A 75 7.84 5.87 5.66
N LEU A 76 6.92 5.74 6.62
CA LEU A 76 5.74 6.58 6.77
C LEU A 76 5.81 7.42 8.06
N GLU A 77 6.54 8.53 8.05
CA GLU A 77 6.72 9.40 9.22
C GLU A 77 5.75 10.59 9.19
N GLY A 78 4.71 10.54 10.03
CA GLY A 78 3.67 11.59 10.04
C GLY A 78 2.98 11.70 8.68
N SER A 79 3.17 12.85 8.01
CA SER A 79 2.66 13.12 6.65
C SER A 79 3.68 12.80 5.54
N SER A 80 4.92 12.48 5.92
CA SER A 80 6.02 12.22 4.99
C SER A 80 6.06 10.77 4.56
N LYS A 81 6.39 10.53 3.29
CA LYS A 81 6.53 9.18 2.71
C LYS A 81 7.86 9.09 1.99
N ARG A 82 8.70 8.11 2.34
CA ARG A 82 9.99 7.86 1.67
C ARG A 82 10.05 6.43 1.17
N ILE A 83 10.32 6.24 -0.12
CA ILE A 83 10.60 4.91 -0.69
C ILE A 83 12.05 4.57 -0.37
N LEU A 84 12.28 3.42 0.27
CA LEU A 84 13.61 2.94 0.67
C LEU A 84 14.22 2.02 -0.39
N SER A 85 13.41 1.15 -1.00
CA SER A 85 13.81 0.24 -2.09
C SER A 85 12.60 -0.14 -2.95
N ARG A 86 12.87 -0.57 -4.19
CA ARG A 86 11.88 -0.90 -5.23
C ARG A 86 12.37 -2.03 -6.13
#